data_AF-A0AAE3WAR6-F1
#
_entry.id   AF-A0AAE3WAR6-F1
#
_cell.length_a   1.000
_cell.length_b   1.000
_cell.length_c   1.000
_cell.angle_alpha   90.00
_cell.angle_beta   90.00
_cell.angle_gamma   90.00
#
_symmetry.space_group_name_H-M   'P 1'
#
loop_
_entity.id
_entity.type
_entity.pdbx_description
1 polymer ?
#
loop_
_entity_poly.entity_id
_entity_poly.type
_entity_poly.pdbx_seq_one_letter_code
_entity_poly.pdbx_strand_id
1 'polypeptide(L)' 'MPILVTGATGTVGRALVRHLVTDGHEVRALTRGPDPAAARALPRPSRSSPATSTTHPRWSRRCAA' A
#
# COMPACT_ATOMS: atom_id res chain seq x y z
N MET A 1 -9.66 -3.55 8.92
CA MET A 1 -8.42 -2.78 9.18
C MET A 1 -7.64 -2.70 7.88
N PRO A 2 -7.14 -1.51 7.47
CA PRO A 2 -6.39 -1.39 6.23
C PRO A 2 -4.94 -1.89 6.39
N ILE A 3 -4.47 -2.72 5.46
CA ILE A 3 -3.09 -3.24 5.41
C ILE A 3 -2.27 -2.33 4.51
N LEU A 4 -1.16 -1.79 5.05
CA LEU A 4 -0.21 -0.99 4.27
C LEU A 4 0.94 -1.86 3.78
N VAL A 5 1.15 -1.87 2.45
CA VAL A 5 2.26 -2.58 1.81
C VAL A 5 3.28 -1.57 1.30
N THR A 6 4.49 -1.61 1.87
CA THR A 6 5.65 -0.88 1.37
C THR A 6 6.39 -1.75 0.35
N GLY A 7 6.74 -1.19 -0.81
CA GLY A 7 7.32 -1.99 -1.90
C GLY A 7 6.30 -2.87 -2.64
N ALA A 8 5.04 -2.44 -2.69
CA ALA A 8 3.94 -3.13 -3.39
C ALA A 8 4.21 -3.41 -4.89
N THR A 9 5.18 -2.71 -5.48
CA THR A 9 5.59 -2.86 -6.88
C THR A 9 6.69 -3.89 -7.10
N GLY A 10 7.32 -4.38 -6.01
CA GLY A 10 8.35 -5.42 -6.09
C GLY A 10 7.77 -6.80 -6.39
N THR A 11 8.65 -7.76 -6.69
CA THR A 11 8.29 -9.15 -7.03
C THR A 11 7.36 -9.78 -6.00
N VAL A 12 7.71 -9.65 -4.72
CA VAL A 12 6.92 -10.18 -3.60
C VAL A 12 5.70 -9.31 -3.33
N GLY A 13 5.88 -7.99 -3.29
CA GLY A 13 4.80 -7.04 -2.97
C GLY A 13 3.60 -7.16 -3.90
N ARG A 14 3.82 -7.40 -5.19
CA ARG A 14 2.74 -7.54 -6.16
C ARG A 14 1.92 -8.82 -5.97
N ALA A 15 2.57 -9.93 -5.65
CA ALA A 15 1.91 -11.20 -5.34
C ALA A 15 1.12 -11.11 -4.03
N LEU A 16 1.69 -10.45 -3.02
CA LEU A 16 1.07 -10.20 -1.73
C LEU A 16 -0.20 -9.35 -1.86
N VAL A 17 -0.11 -8.21 -2.55
CA VAL A 17 -1.27 -7.34 -2.77
C VAL A 17 -2.39 -8.08 -3.49
N ARG A 18 -2.06 -8.91 -4.49
CA ARG A 18 -3.05 -9.73 -5.19
C ARG A 18 -3.76 -10.69 -4.24
N HIS A 19 -3.03 -11.44 -3.43
CA HIS A 19 -3.63 -12.36 -2.45
C HIS A 19 -4.52 -11.61 -1.45
N LEU A 20 -4.00 -10.54 -0.84
CA LEU A 20 -4.74 -9.77 0.16
C LEU A 20 -6.05 -9.19 -0.39
N VAL A 21 -6.03 -8.68 -1.62
CA VAL A 21 -7.24 -8.17 -2.28
C VAL A 21 -8.22 -9.30 -2.63
N THR A 22 -7.72 -10.44 -3.13
CA THR A 22 -8.55 -11.62 -3.39
C THR A 22 -9.22 -12.14 -2.12
N ASP A 23 -8.51 -12.08 -0.99
CA ASP A 23 -9.01 -12.48 0.33
C ASP A 23 -9.95 -11.44 0.96
N GLY A 24 -10.28 -10.35 0.25
CA GLY A 24 -11.22 -9.32 0.71
C GLY A 24 -10.63 -8.31 1.68
N HIS A 25 -9.31 -8.25 1.84
CA HIS A 25 -8.66 -7.26 2.68
C HIS A 25 -8.57 -5.89 2.00
N GLU A 26 -8.73 -4.85 2.79
CA GLU A 26 -8.49 -3.47 2.35
C GLU A 26 -6.97 -3.21 2.35
N VAL A 27 -6.39 -2.96 1.17
CA VAL A 27 -4.95 -2.80 0.98
C VAL A 27 -4.61 -1.41 0.47
N ARG A 28 -3.62 -0.78 1.10
CA ARG A 28 -3.01 0.48 0.67
C ARG A 28 -1.57 0.20 0.26
N ALA A 29 -1.18 0.63 -0.93
CA ALA A 29 0.18 0.44 -1.45
C ALA A 29 0.94 1.77 -1.37
N LEU A 30 2.14 1.75 -0.78
CA LEU A 30 3.07 2.87 -0.81
C LEU A 30 4.05 2.70 -1.98
N THR A 31 3.97 3.62 -2.94
CA THR A 31 4.92 3.71 -4.06
C THR A 31 5.76 4.98 -3.92
N ARG A 32 7.01 4.97 -4.41
CA ARG A 32 7.94 6.11 -4.31
C ARG A 32 7.59 7.28 -5.23
N GLY A 33 6.59 7.13 -6.10
CA GLY A 33 6.07 8.16 -6.98
C GLY A 33 4.82 7.66 -7.70
N PRO A 34 4.06 8.55 -8.37
CA PRO A 34 2.93 8.19 -9.22
C PRO A 34 3.44 7.59 -10.53
N ASP A 35 4.22 6.51 -10.45
CA ASP A 35 4.62 5.76 -11.62
C ASP A 35 3.35 5.07 -12.18
N PRO A 36 2.90 5.45 -13.39
CA PRO A 36 1.68 4.89 -13.96
C PRO A 36 1.81 3.40 -14.28
N ALA A 37 3.03 2.88 -14.48
CA ALA A 37 3.26 1.44 -14.63
C ALA A 37 3.06 0.70 -13.30
N ALA A 38 3.54 1.28 -12.20
CA ALA A 38 3.30 0.80 -10.84
C ALA A 38 1.81 0.86 -10.46
N ALA A 39 1.10 1.92 -10.84
CA ALA A 39 -0.33 2.05 -10.56
C ALA A 39 -1.16 1.04 -11.34
N ARG A 40 -0.84 0.80 -12.62
CA ARG A 40 -1.48 -0.24 -13.44
C ARG A 40 -1.19 -1.66 -12.97
N ALA A 41 -0.08 -1.85 -12.25
CA ALA A 41 0.31 -3.15 -11.74
C ALA A 41 -0.54 -3.62 -10.55
N LEU A 42 -1.24 -2.70 -9.88
CA LEU A 42 -2.02 -2.94 -8.68
C LEU A 42 -3.52 -3.07 -9.00
N PRO A 43 -4.28 -3.85 -8.21
CA PRO A 43 -5.74 -3.88 -8.28
C PRO A 43 -6.33 -2.49 -8.11
N ARG A 44 -7.47 -2.22 -8.77
CA ARG A 44 -8.13 -0.90 -8.72
C ARG A 44 -8.32 -0.44 -7.27
N PRO A 45 -7.89 0.78 -6.91
CA PRO A 45 -8.06 1.26 -5.55
C PRO A 45 -9.54 1.38 -5.22
N SER A 46 -9.98 0.74 -4.13
CA SER A 46 -11.28 1.00 -3.53
C SER A 46 -11.27 2.43 -3.01
N ARG A 47 -11.97 3.34 -3.71
CA ARG A 47 -12.27 4.73 -3.33
C ARG A 47 -11.22 5.37 -2.38
N SER A 48 -10.21 6.01 -2.96
CA SER A 48 -9.20 6.74 -2.19
C SER A 48 -9.84 7.88 -1.38
N SER A 49 -9.91 7.74 -0.06
CA SER A 49 -10.07 8.88 0.84
C SER A 49 -8.76 9.68 0.83
N PRO A 50 -8.79 11.04 0.80
CA PRO A 50 -7.58 11.83 0.90
C PRO A 50 -6.84 11.43 2.18
N ALA A 51 -5.57 11.06 2.05
CA ALA A 51 -4.81 10.51 3.15
C ALA A 51 -4.58 11.57 4.23
N THR A 52 -5.45 11.63 5.23
CA THR A 52 -5.04 12.14 6.55
C THR A 52 -4.12 11.07 7.13
N SER A 53 -2.82 11.27 6.97
CA SER A 53 -1.81 10.42 7.57
C SER A 53 -1.86 10.58 9.09
N THR A 54 -2.74 9.83 9.76
CA THR A 54 -2.57 9.52 11.18
C THR A 54 -1.44 8.50 11.26
N THR A 55 -0.20 8.97 11.21
CA THR A 55 0.98 8.16 11.46
C THR A 55 0.80 7.46 12.80
N HIS A 56 0.77 6.13 12.79
CA HIS A 56 0.66 5.37 14.03
C HIS A 56 1.89 5.68 14.91
N PRO A 57 1.73 6.08 16.19
CA PRO A 57 2.82 6.61 17.02
C PRO A 57 3.94 5.60 17.28
N ARG A 58 3.71 4.30 17.04
CA ARG A 58 4.76 3.27 17.07
C ARG A 58 5.67 3.27 15.84
N TRP A 59 5.21 3.77 14.70
CA TRP A 59 5.95 3.71 13.44
C TRP A 59 6.80 4.97 13.19
N SER A 60 6.39 6.13 13.71
CA SER A 60 7.15 7.39 13.62
C SER A 60 8.59 7.26 14.14
N ARG A 61 8.81 6.47 15.20
CA ARG A 61 10.15 6.24 15.78
C ARG A 61 11.06 5.31 14.97
N ARG A 62 10.54 4.53 14.01
CA ARG A 62 11.34 3.58 13.23
C ARG A 62 11.64 4.02 11.79
N CYS A 63 10.94 5.03 11.28
CA CYS A 63 11.26 5.60 9.96
C CYS A 63 12.31 6.72 10.01
N ALA A 64 12.62 7.25 11.20
CA ALA A 64 13.60 8.31 11.41
C ALA A 64 15.03 7.79 11.72
N ALA A 65 15.24 6.48 11.61
CA ALA A 65 16.54 5.81 11.73
C ALA A 65 16.78 5.02 10.44
#